data_AF-A0A845S646-F1
#
_entry.id   AF-A0A845S646-F1
#
_cell.length_a   1.000
_cell.length_b   1.000
_cell.length_c   1.000
_cell.angle_alpha   90.00
_cell.angle_beta   90.00
_cell.angle_gamma   90.00
#
_symmetry.space_group_name_H-M   'P 1'
#
loop_
_entity.id
_entity.type
_entity.pdbx_description
1 polymer ?
#
loop_
_entity_poly.entity_id
_entity_poly.type
_entity_poly.pdbx_seq_one_letter_code
_entity_poly.pdbx_strand_id
1 'polypeptide(L)'
;MNETTPQSRLVALLALDTWSDTERNIFLEKSGQLILDAAVARLLLVLSEAELAKLELYLDSHKNIKDIIGYLSDTHPQFVDILGEEAVALQAEAEQIVSPL
;
A
#
# COMPACT_ATOMS: atom_id res chain seq x y z
N MET A 1 -28.42 -16.52 29.07
CA MET A 1 -28.52 -16.06 27.66
C MET A 1 -27.38 -15.07 27.48
N ASN A 2 -26.41 -15.36 26.62
CA ASN A 2 -25.30 -14.43 26.39
C ASN A 2 -25.83 -13.18 25.69
N GLU A 3 -25.74 -12.03 26.35
CA GLU A 3 -26.09 -10.75 25.74
C GLU A 3 -25.04 -10.41 24.67
N THR A 4 -25.41 -10.52 23.40
CA THR A 4 -24.59 -10.05 22.28
C THR A 4 -24.57 -8.53 22.30
N THR A 5 -23.44 -7.96 22.72
CA THR A 5 -23.22 -6.51 22.72
C THR A 5 -23.43 -5.93 21.32
N PRO A 6 -23.88 -4.67 21.18
CA PRO A 6 -23.97 -4.00 19.89
C PRO A 6 -22.68 -4.10 19.06
N GLN A 7 -21.50 -4.03 19.71
CA GLN A 7 -20.21 -4.27 19.04
C GLN A 7 -20.12 -5.67 18.41
N SER A 8 -20.46 -6.73 19.16
CA SER A 8 -20.41 -8.12 18.64
C SER A 8 -21.35 -8.35 17.45
N ARG A 9 -22.50 -7.66 17.43
CA ARG A 9 -23.46 -7.74 16.32
C ARG A 9 -22.97 -6.96 15.10
N LEU A 10 -22.36 -5.80 15.29
CA LEU A 10 -21.78 -4.99 14.21
C LEU A 10 -20.62 -5.70 13.53
N VAL A 11 -19.71 -6.28 14.31
CA VAL A 11 -18.58 -7.08 13.79
C VAL A 11 -19.08 -8.27 12.97
N ALA A 12 -20.07 -9.02 13.48
CA ALA A 12 -20.66 -10.15 12.77
C ALA A 12 -21.47 -9.75 11.52
N LEU A 13 -22.18 -8.62 11.54
CA LEU A 13 -22.97 -8.12 10.40
C LEU A 13 -22.09 -7.58 9.28
N LEU A 14 -20.97 -6.95 9.62
CA LEU A 14 -20.02 -6.38 8.67
C LEU A 14 -18.92 -7.38 8.26
N ALA A 15 -18.97 -8.62 8.78
CA ALA A 15 -18.02 -9.68 8.46
C ALA A 15 -16.54 -9.27 8.68
N LEU A 16 -16.29 -8.35 9.62
CA LEU A 16 -14.96 -7.72 9.81
C LEU A 16 -13.91 -8.71 10.32
N ASP A 17 -14.35 -9.81 10.93
CA ASP A 17 -13.53 -10.88 11.51
C ASP A 17 -13.68 -12.23 10.79
N THR A 18 -14.47 -12.30 9.71
CA THR A 18 -14.74 -13.57 9.01
C THR A 18 -13.91 -13.77 7.74
N TRP A 19 -13.01 -12.84 7.43
CA TRP A 19 -12.12 -13.00 6.27
C TRP A 19 -11.19 -14.18 6.50
N SER A 20 -11.15 -15.10 5.53
CA SER A 20 -10.12 -16.12 5.48
C SER A 20 -8.74 -15.51 5.29
N ASP A 21 -7.69 -16.24 5.68
CA ASP A 21 -6.31 -15.81 5.45
C ASP A 21 -6.05 -15.49 3.96
N THR A 22 -6.66 -16.25 3.06
CA THR A 22 -6.58 -16.02 1.60
C THR A 22 -7.20 -14.68 1.20
N GLU A 23 -8.41 -14.37 1.66
CA GLU A 23 -9.09 -13.11 1.33
C GLU A 23 -8.34 -11.92 1.90
N ARG A 24 -7.84 -12.04 3.13
CA ARG A 24 -6.99 -11.03 3.75
C ARG A 24 -5.70 -10.80 2.96
N ASN A 25 -5.02 -11.86 2.55
CA ASN A 25 -3.80 -11.74 1.75
C ASN A 25 -4.06 -11.08 0.39
N ILE A 26 -5.13 -11.46 -0.31
CA ILE A 26 -5.50 -10.84 -1.58
C ILE A 26 -5.79 -9.34 -1.39
N PHE A 27 -6.50 -8.98 -0.33
CA PHE A 27 -6.76 -7.58 -0.03
C PHE A 27 -5.45 -6.82 0.25
N LEU A 28 -4.59 -7.34 1.12
CA LEU A 28 -3.30 -6.73 1.44
C LEU A 28 -2.40 -6.59 0.22
N GLU A 29 -2.36 -7.58 -0.67
CA GLU A 29 -1.62 -7.51 -1.92
C GLU A 29 -2.14 -6.39 -2.83
N LYS A 30 -3.46 -6.27 -2.98
CA LYS A 30 -4.06 -5.22 -3.81
C LYS A 30 -3.84 -3.82 -3.22
N SER A 31 -4.04 -3.66 -1.91
CA SER A 31 -3.79 -2.39 -1.23
C SER A 31 -2.31 -2.02 -1.29
N GLY A 32 -1.42 -2.98 -1.07
CA GLY A 32 0.03 -2.79 -1.19
C GLY A 32 0.45 -2.39 -2.60
N GLN A 33 -0.13 -3.01 -3.64
CA GLN A 33 0.14 -2.64 -5.03
C GLN A 33 -0.31 -1.20 -5.32
N LEU A 34 -1.49 -0.79 -4.84
CA LEU A 34 -1.98 0.57 -5.05
C LEU A 34 -1.07 1.61 -4.41
N ILE A 35 -0.64 1.38 -3.17
CA ILE A 35 0.32 2.22 -2.45
C ILE A 35 1.64 2.31 -3.25
N LEU A 36 2.13 1.17 -3.72
CA LEU A 36 3.37 1.10 -4.48
C LEU A 36 3.28 1.87 -5.80
N ASP A 37 2.19 1.70 -6.55
CA ASP A 37 1.98 2.39 -7.82
C ASP A 37 1.94 3.92 -7.63
N ALA A 38 1.20 4.39 -6.61
CA ALA A 38 1.14 5.81 -6.26
C ALA A 38 2.51 6.36 -5.83
N ALA A 39 3.23 5.60 -4.99
CA ALA A 39 4.55 6.01 -4.51
C ALA A 39 5.58 6.08 -5.64
N VAL A 40 5.59 5.10 -6.55
CA VAL A 40 6.46 5.11 -7.73
C VAL A 40 6.13 6.30 -8.63
N ALA A 41 4.85 6.56 -8.90
CA ALA A 41 4.45 7.71 -9.70
C ALA A 41 4.94 9.04 -9.10
N ARG A 42 4.80 9.23 -7.79
CA ARG A 42 5.32 10.41 -7.09
C ARG A 42 6.83 10.50 -7.11
N LEU A 43 7.53 9.38 -6.90
CA LEU A 43 8.99 9.35 -6.96
C LEU A 43 9.49 9.79 -8.34
N LEU A 44 8.92 9.25 -9.41
CA LEU A 44 9.33 9.57 -10.78
C LEU A 44 9.18 11.06 -11.13
N LEU A 45 8.26 11.78 -10.49
CA LEU A 45 8.09 13.23 -10.69
C LEU A 45 9.20 14.07 -10.05
N VAL A 46 9.94 13.51 -9.09
CA VAL A 46 10.98 14.24 -8.34
C VAL A 46 12.40 13.80 -8.69
N LEU A 47 12.56 12.71 -9.43
CA LEU A 47 13.88 12.27 -9.90
C LEU A 47 14.39 13.18 -11.02
N SER A 48 15.68 13.50 -10.98
CA SER A 48 16.37 14.14 -12.09
C SER A 48 16.56 13.20 -13.27
N GLU A 49 16.79 13.74 -14.47
CA GLU A 49 17.08 12.93 -15.68
C GLU A 49 18.27 11.98 -15.47
N ALA A 50 19.30 12.40 -14.73
CA ALA A 50 20.46 11.57 -14.43
C ALA A 50 20.13 10.41 -13.48
N GLU A 51 19.17 10.60 -12.57
CA GLU A 51 18.68 9.55 -11.67
C GLU A 51 17.75 8.58 -12.41
N LEU A 52 16.87 9.10 -13.28
CA LEU A 52 16.02 8.29 -14.15
C LEU A 52 16.85 7.37 -15.05
N ALA A 53 17.92 7.88 -15.67
CA ALA A 53 18.81 7.06 -16.50
C ALA A 53 19.51 5.94 -15.70
N LYS A 54 19.87 6.19 -14.43
CA LYS A 54 20.43 5.16 -13.55
C LYS A 54 19.39 4.12 -13.16
N LEU A 55 18.17 4.57 -12.88
CA LEU A 55 17.05 3.68 -12.57
C LEU A 55 16.72 2.78 -13.77
N GLU A 56 16.62 3.32 -14.98
CA GLU A 56 16.40 2.55 -16.20
C GLU A 56 17.46 1.45 -16.38
N LEU A 57 18.75 1.80 -16.24
CA LEU A 57 19.84 0.82 -16.33
C LEU A 57 19.73 -0.29 -15.26
N TYR A 58 19.32 0.09 -14.05
CA TYR A 58 19.11 -0.87 -12.97
C TYR A 58 17.94 -1.83 -13.29
N LEU A 59 16.82 -1.30 -13.78
CA LEU A 59 15.61 -2.04 -14.17
C LEU A 59 15.84 -2.96 -15.39
N ASP A 60 16.76 -2.61 -16.28
CA ASP A 60 17.15 -3.50 -17.38
C ASP A 60 17.85 -4.76 -16.88
N SER A 61 18.64 -4.61 -15.81
CA SER A 61 19.45 -5.68 -15.22
C SER A 61 18.69 -6.50 -14.16
N HIS A 62 17.64 -5.95 -13.56
CA HIS A 62 16.89 -6.58 -12.48
C HIS A 62 15.39 -6.63 -12.81
N LYS A 63 14.80 -7.82 -12.76
CA LYS A 63 13.37 -8.04 -13.06
C LYS A 63 12.53 -8.44 -11.84
N ASN A 64 13.16 -8.59 -10.68
CA ASN A 64 12.48 -8.97 -9.44
C ASN A 64 11.99 -7.72 -8.70
N ILE A 65 10.70 -7.68 -8.38
CA ILE A 65 10.08 -6.56 -7.67
C ILE A 65 10.70 -6.28 -6.30
N LYS A 66 11.14 -7.32 -5.55
CA LYS A 66 11.75 -7.15 -4.23
C LYS A 66 13.11 -6.47 -4.34
N ASP A 67 13.89 -6.84 -5.34
CA ASP A 67 15.21 -6.24 -5.59
C ASP A 67 15.06 -4.78 -6.00
N ILE A 68 14.06 -4.48 -6.85
CA ILE A 68 13.73 -3.11 -7.27
C ILE A 68 13.29 -2.26 -6.09
N ILE A 69 12.37 -2.75 -5.25
CA ILE A 69 11.93 -2.03 -4.05
C ILE A 69 13.11 -1.80 -3.08
N GLY A 70 13.97 -2.80 -2.90
CA GLY A 70 15.18 -2.67 -2.08
C GLY A 70 16.09 -1.56 -2.61
N TYR A 71 16.40 -1.58 -3.91
CA TYR A 71 17.18 -0.55 -4.55
C TYR A 71 16.58 0.85 -4.37
N LEU A 72 15.29 1.01 -4.66
CA LEU A 72 14.61 2.31 -4.51
C LEU A 72 14.66 2.82 -3.07
N SER A 73 14.50 1.93 -2.10
CA SER A 73 14.57 2.28 -0.67
C SER A 73 15.98 2.69 -0.25
N ASP A 74 17.00 2.03 -0.79
CA ASP A 74 18.41 2.29 -0.46
C ASP A 74 18.96 3.55 -1.15
N THR A 75 18.56 3.81 -2.40
CA THR A 75 19.10 4.93 -3.20
C THR A 75 18.26 6.18 -3.17
N HIS A 76 16.97 6.07 -2.84
CA HIS A 76 16.05 7.19 -2.72
C HIS A 76 15.34 7.12 -1.37
N PRO A 77 15.96 7.60 -0.27
CA PRO A 77 15.35 7.55 1.07
C PRO A 77 13.94 8.14 1.13
N GLN A 78 13.68 9.19 0.34
CA GLN A 78 12.36 9.80 0.19
C GLN A 78 11.28 8.84 -0.31
N PHE A 79 11.64 7.74 -0.97
CA PHE A 79 10.70 6.71 -1.43
C PHE A 79 10.02 6.01 -0.24
N VAL A 80 10.75 5.77 0.85
CA VAL A 80 10.18 5.17 2.07
C VAL A 80 9.20 6.14 2.73
N ASP A 81 9.54 7.43 2.76
CA ASP A 81 8.65 8.48 3.27
C ASP A 81 7.38 8.57 2.42
N ILE A 82 7.52 8.60 1.09
CA ILE A 82 6.39 8.60 0.15
C ILE A 82 5.49 7.37 0.37
N LEU A 83 6.06 6.16 0.51
CA LEU A 83 5.29 4.95 0.79
C LEU A 83 4.45 5.09 2.08
N GLY A 84 5.02 5.68 3.13
CA GLY A 84 4.32 5.95 4.38
C GLY A 84 3.17 6.95 4.19
N GLU A 85 3.41 8.04 3.45
CA GLU A 85 2.39 9.03 3.13
C GLU A 85 1.23 8.44 2.33
N GLU A 86 1.53 7.64 1.29
CA GLU A 86 0.50 6.99 0.46
C GLU A 86 -0.31 5.96 1.26
N ALA A 87 0.31 5.23 2.19
CA ALA A 87 -0.41 4.32 3.09
C ALA A 87 -1.40 5.06 3.99
N VAL A 88 -0.99 6.21 4.55
CA VAL A 88 -1.87 7.07 5.37
C VAL A 88 -2.99 7.68 4.53
N ALA A 89 -2.70 8.14 3.32
CA ALA A 89 -3.70 8.68 2.40
C ALA A 89 -4.76 7.63 2.04
N LEU A 90 -4.33 6.41 1.70
CA LEU A 90 -5.24 5.31 1.39
C LEU A 90 -6.12 4.94 2.61
N GLN A 91 -5.55 4.95 3.81
CA GLN A 91 -6.32 4.74 5.04
C GLN A 91 -7.41 5.82 5.19
N ALA A 92 -7.05 7.10 5.02
CA ALA A 92 -8.00 8.20 5.15
C ALA A 92 -9.12 8.14 4.10
N GLU A 93 -8.83 7.73 2.87
CA GLU A 93 -9.84 7.51 1.83
C GLU A 93 -10.77 6.34 2.17
N ALA A 94 -10.21 5.22 2.66
CA ALA A 94 -10.99 4.07 3.09
C ALA A 94 -11.95 4.43 4.24
N GLU A 95 -11.51 5.25 5.19
CA GLU A 95 -12.35 5.75 6.29
C GLU A 95 -13.53 6.58 5.79
N GLN A 96 -13.33 7.43 4.77
CA GLN A 96 -14.41 8.22 4.15
C GLN A 96 -15.43 7.35 3.41
N ILE A 97 -14.98 6.26 2.76
CA ILE A 97 -15.86 5.33 2.05
C ILE A 97 -16.75 4.56 3.03
N VAL A 98 -16.20 4.14 4.17
CA VAL A 98 -16.90 3.32 5.18
C VAL A 98 -17.75 4.17 6.13
N SER A 99 -17.35 5.41 6.38
CA SER A 99 -18.16 6.41 7.10
C SER A 99 -18.48 7.59 6.19
N PRO A 100 -19.37 7.40 5.17
CA PRO A 100 -19.87 8.54 4.44
C PRO A 100 -20.74 9.35 5.42
N LEU A 101 -20.32 10.58 5.70
CA LEU A 101 -21.16 11.57 6.39
C LEU A 101 -22.54 11.68 5.72
#